data_AF-A0A5B6Z1Q1-F1
#
_entry.id   AF-A0A5B6Z1Q1-F1
#
_cell.length_a   1.000
_cell.length_b   1.000
_cell.length_c   1.000
_cell.angle_alpha   90.00
_cell.angle_beta   90.00
_cell.angle_gamma   90.00
#
_symmetry.space_group_name_H-M   'P 1'
#
loop_
_entity.id
_entity.type
_entity.pdbx_description
1 polymer ?
#
loop_
_entity_poly.entity_id
_entity_poly.type
_entity_poly.pdbx_seq_one_letter_code
_entity_poly.pdbx_strand_id
1 'polypeptide(L)'
;MIDDEETRSITIIDYEYASYNPIAYDIANHFCEMAADYHTETPHILDFSKYPGLEERQRFVRIYLSSSGDQPSDLEMEELVQDIEKYTLASHLLWGLWGIISEHVNEIDFYYMEYARQRFEQYWLRKPELLGSSGAMPAAVVMAGKEVHDIVEASRSG
;
A
#
# COMPACT_ATOMS: atom_id res chain seq x y z
N MET A 1 -0.84 16.05 -4.59
CA MET A 1 -0.26 17.05 -3.67
C MET A 1 0.35 18.16 -4.50
N ILE A 2 0.26 19.41 -4.05
CA ILE A 2 0.92 20.55 -4.70
C ILE A 2 2.02 21.02 -3.76
N ASP A 3 3.25 21.10 -4.26
CA ASP A 3 4.40 21.67 -3.56
C ASP A 3 4.55 23.14 -3.97
N ASP A 4 4.56 24.02 -2.99
CA ASP A 4 4.88 25.43 -3.15
C ASP A 4 6.30 25.67 -2.62
N GLU A 5 7.25 25.74 -3.57
CA GLU A 5 8.67 25.92 -3.25
C GLU A 5 8.98 27.26 -2.56
N GLU A 6 8.19 28.31 -2.82
CA GLU A 6 8.40 29.64 -2.23
C GLU A 6 8.01 29.62 -0.75
N THR A 7 6.86 29.01 -0.42
CA THR A 7 6.37 28.92 0.96
C THR A 7 6.87 27.68 1.69
N ARG A 8 7.54 26.74 1.00
CA ARG A 8 7.90 25.40 1.49
C ARG A 8 6.72 24.68 2.12
N SER A 9 5.56 24.81 1.49
CA SER A 9 4.32 24.22 1.97
C SER A 9 3.82 23.16 1.00
N ILE A 10 3.28 22.08 1.57
CA ILE A 10 2.63 21.01 0.81
C ILE A 10 1.13 21.13 1.04
N THR A 11 0.36 21.20 -0.04
CA THR A 11 -1.10 21.17 0.00
C THR A 11 -1.62 19.82 -0.49
N ILE A 12 -2.45 19.18 0.35
CA ILE A 12 -3.16 17.93 -0.01
C ILE A 12 -4.46 18.31 -0.74
N ILE A 13 -4.66 17.69 -1.90
CA ILE A 13 -5.80 17.91 -2.82
C ILE A 13 -6.45 16.55 -3.15
N ASP A 14 -7.53 16.58 -3.94
CA ASP A 14 -8.20 15.39 -4.49
C ASP A 14 -8.71 14.45 -3.39
N TYR A 15 -9.80 14.88 -2.75
CA TYR A 15 -10.45 14.21 -1.61
C TYR A 15 -11.54 13.20 -2.03
N GLU A 16 -11.51 12.67 -3.26
CA GLU A 16 -12.54 11.78 -3.79
C GLU A 16 -12.72 10.49 -2.99
N TYR A 17 -11.65 10.01 -2.35
CA TYR A 17 -11.65 8.83 -1.48
C TYR A 17 -11.62 9.17 0.01
N ALA A 18 -11.75 10.45 0.37
CA ALA A 18 -11.70 10.89 1.76
C ALA A 18 -12.93 10.40 2.55
N SER A 19 -12.68 9.81 3.71
CA SER A 19 -13.72 9.32 4.62
C SER A 19 -13.18 9.22 6.05
N TYR A 20 -14.05 8.99 7.02
CA TYR A 20 -13.60 8.61 8.36
C TYR A 20 -12.94 7.23 8.31
N ASN A 21 -11.68 7.16 8.74
CA ASN A 21 -10.87 5.95 8.67
C ASN A 21 -9.80 5.95 9.79
N PRO A 22 -9.23 4.80 10.18
CA PRO A 22 -8.09 4.77 11.09
C PRO A 22 -6.88 5.50 10.49
N ILE A 23 -6.21 6.32 11.30
CA ILE A 23 -5.01 7.07 10.88
C ILE A 23 -3.92 6.17 10.29
N ALA A 24 -3.82 4.94 10.81
CA ALA A 24 -2.86 3.95 10.38
C ALA A 24 -3.09 3.53 8.92
N TYR A 25 -4.33 3.57 8.42
CA TYR A 25 -4.61 3.28 7.02
C TYR A 25 -4.06 4.34 6.08
N ASP A 26 -4.27 5.63 6.37
CA ASP A 26 -3.77 6.71 5.50
C ASP A 26 -2.25 6.67 5.40
N ILE A 27 -1.57 6.45 6.52
CA ILE A 27 -0.11 6.34 6.56
C ILE A 27 0.36 5.06 5.86
N ALA A 28 -0.30 3.91 6.09
CA ALA A 28 0.01 2.66 5.39
C ALA A 28 -0.13 2.79 3.87
N ASN A 29 -1.21 3.43 3.44
CA ASN A 29 -1.46 3.69 2.03
C ASN A 29 -0.39 4.61 1.44
N HIS A 30 -0.03 5.69 2.16
CA HIS A 30 1.04 6.59 1.75
C HIS A 30 2.38 5.85 1.57
N PHE A 31 2.75 4.95 2.48
CA PHE A 31 3.95 4.13 2.34
C PHE A 31 3.86 3.14 1.16
N CYS A 32 2.69 2.56 0.91
CA CYS A 32 2.49 1.70 -0.27
C CYS A 32 2.67 2.47 -1.58
N GLU A 33 2.26 3.74 -1.63
CA GLU A 33 2.43 4.60 -2.82
C GLU A 33 3.89 4.98 -3.10
N MET A 34 4.83 4.83 -2.15
CA MET A 34 6.26 5.02 -2.42
C MET A 34 6.83 3.99 -3.41
N ALA A 35 6.13 2.86 -3.59
CA ALA A 35 6.46 1.86 -4.60
C ALA A 35 5.99 2.25 -6.02
N ALA A 36 5.14 3.25 -6.17
CA ALA A 36 4.58 3.64 -7.46
C ALA A 36 5.37 4.79 -8.09
N ASP A 37 5.59 4.71 -9.40
CA ASP A 37 6.08 5.82 -10.20
C ASP A 37 5.24 5.98 -11.47
N TYR A 38 4.22 6.82 -11.36
CA TYR A 38 3.23 7.06 -12.41
C TYR A 38 3.74 7.95 -13.56
N HIS A 39 5.00 8.41 -13.52
CA HIS A 39 5.60 9.25 -14.56
C HIS A 39 6.56 8.48 -15.48
N THR A 40 6.47 7.15 -15.47
CA THR A 40 7.27 6.26 -16.32
C THR A 40 6.47 5.77 -17.53
N GLU A 41 7.15 5.14 -18.49
CA GLU A 41 6.51 4.45 -19.63
C GLU A 41 5.64 3.25 -19.19
N THR A 42 5.84 2.76 -17.97
CA THR A 42 5.09 1.63 -17.40
C THR A 42 4.52 2.01 -16.03
N PRO A 43 3.58 2.97 -15.96
CA PRO A 43 3.13 3.57 -14.70
C PRO A 43 2.38 2.60 -13.78
N HIS A 44 2.00 1.43 -14.30
CA HIS A 44 1.34 0.34 -13.59
C HIS A 44 2.32 -0.59 -12.85
N ILE A 45 3.63 -0.50 -13.11
CA ILE A 45 4.65 -1.34 -12.48
C ILE A 45 5.06 -0.74 -11.14
N LEU A 46 5.01 -1.55 -10.10
CA LEU A 46 5.30 -1.16 -8.72
C LEU A 46 6.65 -1.72 -8.29
N ASP A 47 7.50 -0.84 -7.77
CA ASP A 47 8.81 -1.18 -7.22
C ASP A 47 8.75 -1.23 -5.69
N PHE A 48 8.40 -2.40 -5.15
CA PHE A 48 8.29 -2.60 -3.70
C PHE A 48 9.64 -2.54 -2.97
N SER A 49 10.78 -2.46 -3.68
CA SER A 49 12.07 -2.17 -3.04
C SER A 49 12.15 -0.72 -2.51
N LYS A 50 11.29 0.17 -3.00
CA LYS A 50 11.15 1.56 -2.51
C LYS A 50 10.26 1.71 -1.29
N TYR A 51 9.63 0.64 -0.82
CA TYR A 51 8.84 0.69 0.41
C TYR A 51 9.74 1.09 1.59
N PRO A 52 9.31 2.03 2.47
CA PRO A 52 10.19 2.58 3.48
C PRO A 52 10.61 1.53 4.52
N GLY A 53 11.91 1.53 4.84
CA GLY A 53 12.48 0.69 5.90
C GLY A 53 11.92 1.04 7.28
N LEU A 54 12.15 0.17 8.26
CA LEU A 54 11.62 0.36 9.62
C LEU A 54 12.03 1.71 10.24
N GLU A 55 13.30 2.10 10.09
CA GLU A 55 13.81 3.37 10.63
C GLU A 55 13.09 4.59 10.04
N GLU A 56 12.79 4.55 8.74
CA GLU A 56 12.07 5.64 8.06
C GLU A 56 10.61 5.70 8.49
N ARG A 57 9.94 4.54 8.61
CA ARG A 57 8.57 4.45 9.13
C ARG A 57 8.49 4.97 10.56
N GLN A 58 9.41 4.58 11.43
CA GLN A 58 9.51 5.09 12.80
C GLN A 58 9.78 6.59 12.84
N ARG A 59 10.66 7.10 11.96
CA ARG A 59 10.93 8.55 11.86
C ARG A 59 9.68 9.32 11.45
N PHE A 60 8.95 8.85 10.44
CA PHE A 60 7.70 9.46 9.99
C PHE A 60 6.66 9.48 11.11
N VAL A 61 6.41 8.34 11.76
CA VAL A 61 5.43 8.23 12.85
C VAL A 61 5.78 9.16 14.02
N ARG A 62 7.07 9.29 14.36
CA ARG A 62 7.51 10.19 15.43
C ARG A 62 7.20 11.65 15.09
N ILE A 63 7.51 12.07 13.87
CA ILE A 63 7.22 13.45 13.41
C ILE A 63 5.71 13.70 13.40
N TYR A 64 4.93 12.72 12.91
CA TYR A 64 3.47 12.81 12.87
C TYR A 64 2.87 12.95 14.28
N LEU A 65 3.22 12.07 15.22
CA LEU A 65 2.67 12.13 16.57
C LEU A 65 3.13 13.38 17.33
N SER A 66 4.33 13.89 17.04
CA SER A 66 4.82 15.14 17.63
C SER A 66 4.27 16.41 16.99
N SER A 67 3.48 16.33 15.91
CA SER A 67 3.01 17.53 15.21
C SER A 67 2.01 18.37 16.02
N SER A 68 1.35 17.78 17.03
CA SER A 68 0.49 18.49 17.98
C SER A 68 1.25 19.24 19.09
N GLY A 69 2.57 19.05 19.18
CA GLY A 69 3.42 19.62 20.23
C GLY A 69 3.72 18.65 21.38
N ASP A 70 3.13 17.45 21.38
CA ASP A 70 3.36 16.42 22.38
C ASP A 70 4.55 15.51 22.02
N GLN A 71 5.13 14.84 23.03
CA GLN A 71 6.13 13.80 22.80
C GLN A 71 5.46 12.43 22.95
N PRO A 72 5.41 11.61 21.89
CA PRO A 72 4.81 10.28 21.98
C PRO A 72 5.65 9.37 22.86
N SER A 73 4.97 8.53 23.63
CA SER A 73 5.63 7.44 24.35
C SER A 73 6.16 6.38 23.38
N ASP A 74 7.15 5.60 23.82
CA ASP A 74 7.68 4.48 23.01
C ASP A 74 6.60 3.43 22.71
N LEU A 75 5.62 3.26 23.60
CA LEU A 75 4.50 2.35 23.40
C LEU A 75 3.58 2.83 22.28
N GLU A 76 3.15 4.09 22.31
CA GLU A 76 2.29 4.66 21.25
C GLU A 76 2.98 4.62 19.88
N MET A 77 4.30 4.88 19.86
CA MET A 77 5.13 4.74 18.67
C MET A 77 5.10 3.31 18.13
N GLU A 78 5.34 2.31 18.99
CA GLU A 78 5.38 0.91 18.60
C GLU A 78 4.02 0.42 18.12
N GLU A 79 2.94 0.74 18.84
CA GLU A 79 1.57 0.36 18.48
C GLU A 79 1.17 0.92 17.11
N LEU A 80 1.39 2.22 16.87
CA LEU A 80 1.02 2.83 15.60
C LEU A 80 1.84 2.28 14.43
N VAL A 81 3.14 2.04 14.61
CA VAL A 81 3.97 1.40 13.57
C VAL A 81 3.46 0.00 13.25
N GLN A 82 3.12 -0.80 14.25
CA GLN A 82 2.56 -2.15 14.03
C GLN A 82 1.20 -2.11 13.34
N ASP A 83 0.34 -1.16 13.69
CA ASP A 83 -0.97 -1.02 13.06
C ASP A 83 -0.86 -0.54 11.62
N ILE A 84 0.02 0.41 11.32
CA ILE A 84 0.35 0.83 9.95
C ILE A 84 0.74 -0.39 9.11
N GLU A 85 1.63 -1.24 9.62
CA GLU A 85 2.04 -2.45 8.90
C GLU A 85 0.84 -3.35 8.59
N LYS A 86 -0.05 -3.61 9.55
CA LYS A 86 -1.26 -4.43 9.32
C LYS A 86 -2.17 -3.79 8.28
N TYR A 87 -2.34 -2.47 8.31
CA TYR A 87 -3.20 -1.77 7.34
C TYR A 87 -2.62 -1.74 5.91
N THR A 88 -1.33 -2.05 5.70
CA THR A 88 -0.80 -2.28 4.33
C THR A 88 -1.55 -3.42 3.62
N LEU A 89 -1.96 -4.45 4.36
CA LEU A 89 -2.77 -5.55 3.82
C LEU A 89 -4.12 -5.04 3.31
N ALA A 90 -4.77 -4.15 4.07
CA ALA A 90 -6.04 -3.55 3.67
C ALA A 90 -5.87 -2.65 2.44
N SER A 91 -4.79 -1.84 2.39
CA SER A 91 -4.47 -1.00 1.22
C SER A 91 -4.26 -1.85 -0.04
N HIS A 92 -3.47 -2.92 0.04
CA HIS A 92 -3.25 -3.83 -1.09
C HIS A 92 -4.54 -4.49 -1.59
N LEU A 93 -5.42 -4.95 -0.68
CA LEU A 93 -6.72 -5.50 -1.07
C LEU A 93 -7.61 -4.45 -1.73
N LEU A 94 -7.75 -3.28 -1.11
CA LEU A 94 -8.64 -2.22 -1.61
C LEU A 94 -8.21 -1.76 -3.00
N TRP A 95 -6.92 -1.47 -3.19
CA TRP A 95 -6.42 -0.98 -4.47
C TRP A 95 -6.25 -2.09 -5.52
N GLY A 96 -6.06 -3.34 -5.09
CA GLY A 96 -6.15 -4.50 -5.98
C GLY A 96 -7.55 -4.66 -6.56
N LEU A 97 -8.59 -4.56 -5.73
CA LEU A 97 -9.99 -4.58 -6.18
C LEU A 97 -10.33 -3.37 -7.05
N TRP A 98 -9.86 -2.18 -6.65
CA TRP A 98 -10.01 -0.97 -7.45
C TRP A 98 -9.42 -1.14 -8.85
N GLY A 99 -8.25 -1.77 -8.98
CA GLY A 99 -7.65 -2.06 -10.29
C GLY A 99 -8.53 -2.97 -11.15
N ILE A 100 -9.05 -4.08 -10.60
CA ILE A 100 -9.95 -4.97 -11.35
C ILE A 100 -11.21 -4.23 -11.84
N ILE A 101 -11.81 -3.41 -10.98
CA ILE A 101 -13.00 -2.63 -11.34
C ILE A 101 -12.64 -1.60 -12.41
N SER A 102 -11.53 -0.90 -12.23
CA SER A 102 -11.05 0.18 -13.11
C SER A 102 -10.80 -0.27 -14.54
N GLU A 103 -10.31 -1.50 -14.75
CA GLU A 103 -10.17 -2.11 -16.08
C GLU A 103 -11.48 -2.05 -16.91
N HIS A 104 -12.63 -2.11 -16.24
CA HIS A 104 -13.94 -2.18 -16.89
C HIS A 104 -14.66 -0.84 -16.97
N VAL A 105 -14.19 0.19 -16.27
CA VAL A 105 -14.92 1.47 -16.11
C VAL A 105 -14.11 2.70 -16.50
N ASN A 106 -12.79 2.60 -16.59
CA ASN A 106 -11.92 3.72 -16.94
C ASN A 106 -11.40 3.62 -18.38
N GLU A 107 -11.28 4.76 -19.05
CA GLU A 107 -10.77 4.86 -20.43
C GLU A 107 -9.28 5.25 -20.49
N ILE A 108 -8.65 5.46 -19.33
CA ILE A 108 -7.23 5.84 -19.24
C ILE A 108 -6.36 4.66 -19.65
N ASP A 109 -5.38 4.90 -20.52
CA ASP A 109 -4.38 3.93 -20.94
C ASP A 109 -3.44 3.58 -19.77
N PHE A 110 -3.86 2.58 -19.00
CA PHE A 110 -3.19 2.06 -17.83
C PHE A 110 -3.50 0.57 -17.72
N TYR A 111 -2.48 -0.26 -17.46
CA TYR A 111 -2.65 -1.72 -17.37
C TYR A 111 -3.19 -2.10 -15.98
N TYR A 112 -4.48 -1.87 -15.75
CA TYR A 112 -5.10 -2.01 -14.43
C TYR A 112 -5.04 -3.44 -13.89
N MET A 113 -5.21 -4.44 -14.76
CA MET A 113 -5.10 -5.85 -14.36
C MET A 113 -3.71 -6.21 -13.82
N GLU A 114 -2.65 -5.66 -14.43
CA GLU A 114 -1.28 -5.89 -14.00
C GLU A 114 -0.97 -5.16 -12.69
N TYR A 115 -1.48 -3.94 -12.53
CA TYR A 115 -1.43 -3.22 -11.25
C TYR A 115 -2.14 -4.01 -10.14
N ALA A 116 -3.35 -4.51 -10.40
CA ALA A 116 -4.13 -5.29 -9.44
C ALA A 116 -3.41 -6.57 -9.03
N ARG A 117 -2.84 -7.32 -9.99
CA ARG A 117 -2.06 -8.53 -9.74
C ARG A 117 -0.93 -8.27 -8.75
N GLN A 118 -0.13 -7.24 -8.98
CA GLN A 118 1.00 -6.88 -8.11
C GLN A 118 0.54 -6.51 -6.68
N ARG A 119 -0.56 -5.76 -6.52
CA ARG A 119 -1.11 -5.43 -5.19
C ARG A 119 -1.56 -6.70 -4.45
N PHE A 120 -2.27 -7.62 -5.12
CA PHE A 120 -2.67 -8.89 -4.49
C PHE A 120 -1.47 -9.78 -4.14
N GLU A 121 -0.45 -9.84 -4.98
CA GLU A 121 0.79 -10.58 -4.67
C GLU A 121 1.46 -10.05 -3.39
N GLN A 122 1.54 -8.73 -3.22
CA GLN A 122 2.07 -8.17 -1.98
C GLN A 122 1.19 -8.48 -0.77
N TYR A 123 -0.14 -8.45 -0.89
CA TYR A 123 -1.02 -8.89 0.18
C TYR A 123 -0.70 -10.32 0.62
N TRP A 124 -0.60 -11.26 -0.32
CA TRP A 124 -0.35 -12.66 -0.01
C TRP A 124 1.07 -12.91 0.52
N LEU A 125 2.06 -12.16 0.04
CA LEU A 125 3.43 -12.20 0.54
C LEU A 125 3.52 -11.75 2.00
N ARG A 126 2.86 -10.64 2.33
CA ARG A 126 2.99 -9.95 3.63
C ARG A 126 2.06 -10.50 4.70
N LYS A 127 0.92 -11.08 4.31
CA LYS A 127 -0.10 -11.59 5.23
C LYS A 127 0.44 -12.59 6.26
N PRO A 128 1.27 -13.60 5.92
CA PRO A 128 1.81 -14.53 6.91
C PRO A 128 2.73 -13.86 7.93
N GLU A 129 3.50 -12.86 7.52
CA GLU A 129 4.41 -12.14 8.42
C GLU A 129 3.65 -11.26 9.41
N LEU A 130 2.56 -10.64 8.96
CA LEU A 130 1.82 -9.63 9.72
C LEU A 130 0.65 -10.18 10.54
N LEU A 131 0.01 -11.26 10.05
CA LEU A 131 -1.13 -11.90 10.71
C LEU A 131 -0.85 -13.34 11.14
N GLY A 132 0.27 -13.92 10.71
CA GLY A 132 0.69 -15.24 11.17
C GLY A 132 1.06 -15.17 12.65
N SER A 133 0.42 -16.02 13.44
CA SER A 133 0.85 -16.29 14.80
C SER A 133 2.32 -16.71 14.77
N SER A 134 3.12 -16.28 15.75
CA SER A 134 4.49 -16.77 15.91
C SER A 134 4.48 -18.31 16.02
N GLY A 135 4.70 -19.02 14.91
CA GLY A 135 4.55 -20.47 14.83
C GLY A 135 4.23 -21.03 13.43
N ALA A 136 5.27 -21.51 12.75
CA ALA A 136 5.30 -22.44 11.61
C ALA A 136 4.54 -22.08 10.31
N MET A 137 5.31 -21.96 9.21
CA MET A 137 4.81 -21.81 7.83
C MET A 137 4.11 -23.11 7.34
N PRO A 138 2.85 -23.07 6.87
CA PRO A 138 2.24 -24.20 6.17
C PRO A 138 2.42 -24.10 4.66
N ALA A 139 2.55 -25.26 3.99
CA ALA A 139 2.81 -25.46 2.57
C ALA A 139 1.76 -24.87 1.58
N ALA A 140 0.71 -24.22 2.08
CA ALA A 140 -0.39 -23.69 1.27
C ALA A 140 -0.02 -22.41 0.47
N VAL A 141 1.02 -21.67 0.89
CA VAL A 141 1.44 -20.41 0.24
C VAL A 141 1.95 -20.62 -1.19
N VAL A 142 2.51 -21.80 -1.49
CA VAL A 142 3.02 -22.13 -2.83
C VAL A 142 1.89 -22.38 -3.85
N MET A 143 0.69 -22.76 -3.38
CA MET A 143 -0.43 -23.09 -4.26
C MET A 143 -1.26 -21.86 -4.66
N ALA A 144 -1.41 -20.89 -3.76
CA ALA A 144 -2.20 -19.68 -4.03
C ALA A 144 -1.55 -18.77 -5.10
N GLY A 145 -0.21 -18.68 -5.13
CA GLY A 145 0.50 -17.97 -6.19
C GLY A 145 0.29 -18.59 -7.58
N LYS A 146 0.02 -19.89 -7.64
CA LYS A 146 -0.28 -20.60 -8.88
C LYS A 146 -1.69 -20.32 -9.37
N GLU A 147 -2.68 -20.27 -8.48
CA GLU A 147 -4.07 -19.95 -8.84
C GLU A 147 -4.24 -18.50 -9.33
N VAL A 148 -3.52 -17.53 -8.75
CA VAL A 148 -3.54 -16.15 -9.24
C VAL A 148 -2.89 -16.03 -10.62
N HIS A 149 -1.77 -16.73 -10.86
CA HIS A 149 -1.16 -16.82 -12.18
C HIS A 149 -2.11 -17.44 -13.22
N ASP A 150 -2.82 -18.51 -12.85
CA ASP A 150 -3.77 -19.19 -13.73
C ASP A 150 -5.01 -18.33 -14.07
N ILE A 151 -5.48 -17.50 -13.12
CA ILE A 151 -6.55 -16.52 -13.37
C ILE A 151 -6.10 -15.42 -14.35
N VAL A 152 -4.84 -14.99 -14.27
CA VAL A 152 -4.28 -13.95 -15.14
C VAL A 152 -3.94 -14.48 -16.55
N GLU A 153 -3.58 -15.76 -16.69
CA GLU A 153 -3.42 -16.36 -18.03
C GLU A 153 -4.76 -16.64 -18.72
N ALA A 154 -5.79 -17.01 -17.97
CA ALA A 154 -7.12 -17.24 -18.51
C ALA A 154 -7.75 -15.98 -19.14
N SER A 155 -7.43 -14.78 -18.63
CA SER A 155 -7.92 -13.50 -19.17
C SER A 155 -7.17 -13.02 -20.42
N ARG A 156 -5.98 -13.57 -20.71
CA ARG A 156 -5.20 -13.26 -21.95
C ARG A 156 -5.63 -14.09 -23.16
N SER A 157 -6.49 -15.08 -22.95
CA SER A 157 -6.89 -16.09 -23.95
C SER A 157 -8.29 -15.84 -24.54
N GLY A 158 -8.93 -14.72 -24.19
CA GLY A 158 -10.30 -14.36 -24.59
C GLY A 158 -10.35 -13.19 -25.56
#